data_AF-A0A1A3TVA5-F1
#
_entry.id   AF-A0A1A3TVA5-F1
#
_cell.length_a   1.000
_cell.length_b   1.000
_cell.length_c   1.000
_cell.angle_alpha   90.00
_cell.angle_beta   90.00
_cell.angle_gamma   90.00
#
_symmetry.space_group_name_H-M   'P 1'
#
loop_
_entity.id
_entity.type
_entity.pdbx_description
1 polymer ?
#
loop_
_entity_poly.entity_id
_entity_poly.type
_entity_poly.pdbx_seq_one_letter_code
_entity_poly.pdbx_strand_id
1 'polypeptide(L)'
;MVIAIIRDVKQLLLRVPEELHRRLLARAAREGRSLNALATGILDAAAEADSGDRRAKLRAAAAASGALRTMPARPMSAARRQRAIASTRGLGEQLDRLLADERDRP
;
A
#
# COMPACT_ATOMS: atom_id res chain seq x y z
N MET A 1 -3.14 -3.01 -42.79
CA MET A 1 -3.04 -4.10 -41.80
C MET A 1 -1.87 -3.78 -40.89
N VAL A 2 -2.11 -3.11 -39.76
CA VAL A 2 -1.03 -2.69 -38.85
C VAL A 2 -0.72 -3.86 -37.93
N ILE A 3 0.48 -4.42 -38.06
CA ILE A 3 1.01 -5.42 -37.13
C ILE A 3 1.25 -4.71 -35.80
N ALA A 4 0.43 -5.02 -34.80
CA ALA A 4 0.67 -4.59 -33.44
C ALA A 4 1.88 -5.35 -32.89
N ILE A 5 3.05 -4.70 -32.90
CA ILE A 5 4.23 -5.18 -32.18
C ILE A 5 3.86 -5.14 -30.69
N ILE A 6 3.73 -6.32 -30.08
CA ILE A 6 3.52 -6.47 -28.64
C ILE A 6 4.71 -5.78 -27.95
N ARG A 7 4.43 -4.69 -27.22
CA ARG A 7 5.42 -3.98 -26.40
C ARG A 7 6.10 -4.98 -25.44
N ASP A 8 7.41 -4.84 -25.25
CA ASP A 8 8.29 -5.74 -24.49
C ASP A 8 7.68 -6.35 -23.22
N VAL A 9 7.19 -7.60 -23.30
CA VAL A 9 6.87 -8.43 -22.13
C VAL A 9 8.00 -9.42 -21.92
N LYS A 10 8.56 -9.47 -20.72
CA LYS A 10 9.56 -10.48 -20.32
C LYS A 10 8.88 -11.55 -19.47
N GLN A 11 9.21 -12.81 -19.73
CA GLN A 11 8.71 -13.95 -18.96
C GLN A 11 9.68 -14.26 -17.82
N LEU A 12 9.15 -14.41 -16.60
CA LEU A 12 9.88 -14.83 -15.41
C LEU A 12 9.43 -16.23 -15.00
N LEU A 13 10.37 -17.16 -14.87
CA LEU A 13 10.14 -18.48 -14.29
C LEU A 13 10.75 -18.51 -12.88
N LEU A 14 9.89 -18.62 -11.86
CA LEU A 14 10.30 -18.60 -10.45
C LEU A 14 10.07 -19.97 -9.82
N ARG A 15 11.09 -20.47 -9.11
CA ARG A 15 10.92 -21.63 -8.23
C ARG A 15 10.41 -21.13 -6.88
N VAL A 16 9.21 -21.56 -6.49
CA VAL A 16 8.59 -21.20 -5.21
C VAL A 16 8.30 -22.45 -4.39
N PRO A 17 8.33 -22.37 -3.04
CA PRO A 17 7.83 -23.45 -2.19
C PRO A 17 6.36 -23.76 -2.49
N GLU A 18 5.99 -25.04 -2.45
CA GLU A 18 4.64 -25.50 -2.77
C GLU A 18 3.56 -24.82 -1.92
N GLU A 19 3.86 -24.58 -0.64
CA GLU A 19 2.94 -23.89 0.27
C GLU A 19 2.67 -22.44 -0.16
N LEU A 20 3.71 -21.75 -0.65
CA LEU A 20 3.55 -20.39 -1.17
C LEU A 20 2.69 -20.39 -2.43
N HIS A 21 2.92 -21.36 -3.33
CA HIS A 21 2.10 -21.52 -4.54
C HIS A 21 0.62 -21.73 -4.17
N ARG A 22 0.31 -22.65 -3.26
CA ARG A 22 -1.06 -22.91 -2.81
C ARG A 22 -1.74 -21.67 -2.25
N ARG A 23 -1.05 -20.89 -1.42
CA ARG A 23 -1.58 -19.64 -0.87
C ARG A 23 -1.87 -18.59 -1.95
N LEU A 24 -1.00 -18.48 -2.97
CA LEU A 24 -1.21 -17.56 -4.08
C LEU A 24 -2.38 -17.99 -4.97
N LEU A 25 -2.53 -19.29 -5.25
CA LEU A 25 -3.68 -19.83 -5.97
C LEU A 25 -4.99 -19.56 -5.25
N ALA A 26 -5.06 -19.85 -3.95
CA ALA A 26 -6.25 -19.59 -3.14
C ALA A 26 -6.61 -18.10 -3.14
N ARG A 27 -5.61 -17.22 -3.06
CA ARG A 27 -5.80 -15.77 -3.16
C ARG A 27 -6.32 -15.36 -4.54
N ALA A 28 -5.74 -15.89 -5.61
CA ALA A 28 -6.13 -15.57 -6.98
C ALA A 28 -7.58 -15.98 -7.25
N ALA A 29 -7.99 -17.17 -6.79
CA ALA A 29 -9.36 -17.65 -6.87
C ALA A 29 -10.34 -16.74 -6.11
N ARG A 30 -9.99 -16.35 -4.86
CA ARG A 30 -10.80 -15.43 -4.05
C ARG A 30 -10.98 -14.06 -4.71
N GLU A 31 -9.98 -13.59 -5.45
CA GLU A 31 -10.00 -12.29 -6.12
C GLU A 31 -10.51 -12.36 -7.57
N GLY A 32 -10.86 -13.55 -8.09
CA GLY A 32 -11.30 -13.73 -9.48
C GLY A 32 -10.23 -13.37 -10.50
N ARG A 33 -8.94 -13.51 -10.14
CA ARG A 33 -7.80 -13.15 -10.99
C ARG A 33 -7.00 -14.38 -11.39
N SER A 34 -6.31 -14.31 -12.53
CA SER A 34 -5.30 -15.33 -12.85
C SER A 34 -4.11 -15.21 -11.90
N LEU A 35 -3.41 -16.33 -11.67
CA LEU A 35 -2.21 -16.35 -10.83
C LEU A 35 -1.14 -15.39 -11.35
N ASN A 36 -0.94 -15.33 -12.67
CA ASN A 36 0.00 -14.38 -13.29
C ASN A 36 -0.42 -12.93 -13.04
N ALA A 37 -1.70 -12.59 -13.22
CA ALA A 37 -2.17 -11.23 -12.97
C ALA A 37 -2.00 -10.82 -11.50
N LEU A 38 -2.22 -11.75 -10.56
CA LEU A 38 -1.94 -11.53 -9.14
C LEU A 38 -0.44 -11.35 -8.88
N ALA A 39 0.40 -12.24 -9.43
CA ALA A 39 1.85 -12.21 -9.23
C ALA A 39 2.48 -10.93 -9.78
N THR A 40 2.11 -10.51 -11.00
CA THR A 40 2.53 -9.23 -11.58
C THR A 40 2.15 -8.07 -10.68
N GLY A 41 0.91 -8.02 -10.18
CA GLY A 41 0.49 -6.95 -9.27
C GLY A 41 1.25 -6.91 -7.94
N ILE A 42 1.66 -8.06 -7.40
CA ILE A 42 2.51 -8.12 -6.21
C ILE A 42 3.92 -7.60 -6.52
N LEU A 43 4.49 -7.99 -7.67
CA LEU A 43 5.81 -7.55 -8.10
C LEU A 43 5.84 -6.04 -8.40
N ASP A 44 4.81 -5.51 -9.06
CA ASP A 44 4.67 -4.08 -9.32
C ASP A 44 4.61 -3.29 -8.00
N ALA A 45 3.78 -3.73 -7.05
CA ALA A 45 3.69 -3.08 -5.74
C ALA A 45 5.01 -3.13 -4.96
N ALA A 46 5.76 -4.22 -5.08
CA ALA A 46 7.09 -4.33 -4.49
C ALA A 46 8.11 -3.41 -5.17
N ALA A 47 8.09 -3.32 -6.50
CA ALA A 47 8.96 -2.44 -7.26
C ALA A 47 8.68 -0.95 -6.97
N GLU A 48 7.41 -0.55 -6.87
CA GLU A 48 6.99 0.80 -6.49
C GLU A 48 7.34 1.13 -5.03
N ALA A 49 7.28 0.15 -4.13
CA ALA A 49 7.77 0.33 -2.77
C ALA A 49 9.30 0.50 -2.77
N ASP A 50 10.02 -0.26 -3.59
CA ASP A 50 11.48 -0.19 -3.65
C ASP A 50 12.03 1.07 -4.29
N SER A 51 11.30 1.66 -5.24
CA SER A 51 11.61 2.96 -5.87
C SER A 51 11.28 4.16 -4.96
N GLY A 52 10.54 3.96 -3.87
CA GLY A 52 10.07 5.01 -2.99
C GLY A 52 11.05 5.40 -1.85
N ASP A 53 11.00 6.69 -1.48
CA ASP A 53 11.59 7.26 -0.25
C ASP A 53 11.26 6.39 0.98
N ARG A 54 12.09 6.40 2.03
CA ARG A 54 11.97 5.53 3.24
C ARG A 54 10.55 5.53 3.82
N ARG A 55 9.84 6.66 3.71
CA ARG A 55 8.43 6.81 4.12
C ARG A 55 7.44 6.05 3.25
N ALA A 56 7.68 5.93 1.94
CA ALA A 56 6.86 5.12 1.04
C ALA A 56 7.01 3.62 1.36
N LYS A 57 8.25 3.14 1.60
CA LYS A 57 8.51 1.76 2.08
C LYS A 57 7.76 1.44 3.37
N LEU A 58 7.83 2.35 4.35
CA LEU A 58 7.12 2.21 5.62
C LEU A 58 5.60 2.12 5.42
N ARG A 59 5.02 2.98 4.56
CA ARG A 59 3.58 2.96 4.26
C ARG A 59 3.16 1.69 3.54
N ALA A 60 3.96 1.21 2.59
CA ALA A 60 3.68 -0.04 1.88
C ALA A 60 3.70 -1.25 2.83
N ALA A 61 4.70 -1.34 3.71
CA ALA A 61 4.78 -2.39 4.73
C ALA A 61 3.61 -2.33 5.73
N ALA A 62 3.22 -1.13 6.16
CA ALA A 62 2.07 -0.93 7.04
C ALA A 62 0.75 -1.30 6.36
N ALA A 63 0.60 -1.02 5.06
CA ALA A 63 -0.59 -1.42 4.30
C ALA A 63 -0.65 -2.95 4.10
N ALA A 64 0.49 -3.58 3.77
CA ALA A 64 0.59 -5.03 3.58
C ALA A 64 0.31 -5.83 4.88
N SER A 65 0.67 -5.28 6.03
CA SER A 65 0.38 -5.87 7.36
C SER A 65 -1.03 -5.58 7.88
N GLY A 66 -1.80 -4.74 7.18
CA GLY A 66 -3.13 -4.30 7.63
C GLY A 66 -3.10 -3.23 8.73
N ALA A 67 -1.92 -2.79 9.17
CA ALA A 67 -1.75 -1.71 10.14
C ALA A 67 -2.13 -0.33 9.57
N LEU A 68 -2.13 -0.17 8.25
CA LEU A 68 -2.52 1.04 7.55
C LEU A 68 -3.67 0.74 6.58
N ARG A 69 -4.77 1.49 6.70
CA ARG A 69 -5.89 1.45 5.76
C ARG A 69 -6.03 2.79 5.05
N THR A 70 -5.94 2.78 3.72
CA THR A 70 -6.18 3.98 2.91
C THR A 70 -7.67 4.28 2.86
N MET A 71 -8.09 5.44 3.34
CA MET A 71 -9.46 5.92 3.20
C MET A 71 -9.54 6.97 2.10
N PRO A 72 -10.58 6.92 1.23
CA PRO A 72 -10.80 7.98 0.26
C PRO A 72 -11.08 9.29 1.00
N ALA A 73 -10.19 10.27 0.84
CA ALA A 73 -10.37 11.57 1.45
C ALA A 73 -11.39 12.38 0.65
N ARG A 74 -12.34 13.02 1.34
CA ARG A 74 -13.20 14.03 0.71
C ARG A 74 -12.34 15.22 0.28
N PRO A 75 -12.42 15.68 -0.98
CA PRO A 75 -11.65 16.83 -1.43
C PRO A 75 -12.00 18.06 -0.59
N MET A 76 -10.97 18.79 -0.16
CA MET A 76 -11.08 19.93 0.74
C MET A 76 -10.37 21.14 0.13
N SER A 77 -11.01 22.31 0.18
CA SER A 77 -10.40 23.54 -0.32
C SER A 77 -9.18 23.95 0.49
N ALA A 78 -8.22 24.61 -0.16
CA ALA A 78 -7.01 25.10 0.49
C ALA A 78 -7.32 26.00 1.70
N ALA A 79 -8.32 26.89 1.58
CA ALA A 79 -8.75 27.76 2.66
C ALA A 79 -9.32 27.00 3.87
N ARG A 80 -10.08 25.92 3.63
CA ARG A 80 -10.58 25.07 4.70
C ARG A 80 -9.45 24.29 5.38
N ARG A 81 -8.51 23.76 4.60
CA ARG A 81 -7.30 23.11 5.12
C ARG A 81 -6.48 24.05 6.01
N GLN A 82 -6.26 25.28 5.57
CA GLN A 82 -5.48 26.25 6.33
C GLN A 82 -6.15 26.61 7.67
N ARG A 83 -7.48 26.78 7.68
CA ARG A 83 -8.24 27.00 8.91
C ARG A 83 -8.14 25.83 9.87
N ALA A 84 -8.26 24.59 9.38
CA ALA A 84 -8.09 23.40 10.21
C ALA A 84 -6.69 23.36 10.85
N ILE A 85 -5.64 23.55 10.05
CA ILE A 85 -4.25 23.59 10.55
C ILE A 85 -4.05 24.71 11.57
N ALA A 86 -4.59 25.91 11.31
CA ALA A 86 -4.49 27.02 12.24
C ALA A 86 -5.21 26.73 13.56
N SER A 87 -6.40 26.12 13.50
CA SER A 87 -7.20 25.79 14.69
C SER A 87 -6.58 24.70 15.57
N THR A 88 -5.70 23.87 15.01
CA THR A 88 -5.02 22.78 15.74
C THR A 88 -3.55 23.05 16.01
N ARG A 89 -3.07 24.25 15.67
CA ARG A 89 -1.65 24.61 15.84
C ARG A 89 -1.34 24.69 17.35
N GLY A 90 -0.27 24.01 17.77
CA GLY A 90 0.15 23.96 19.18
C GLY A 90 -0.47 22.82 20.00
N LEU A 91 -1.45 22.09 19.46
CA LEU A 91 -2.05 20.93 20.15
C LEU A 91 -1.22 19.64 20.03
N GLY A 92 -0.14 19.66 19.24
CA GLY A 92 0.66 18.46 18.93
C GLY A 92 1.21 17.76 20.16
N GLU A 93 1.90 18.49 21.04
CA GLU A 93 2.53 17.91 22.25
C GLU A 93 1.52 17.36 23.26
N GLN A 94 0.30 17.93 23.30
CA GLN A 94 -0.77 17.44 24.15
C GLN A 94 -1.36 16.15 23.60
N LEU A 95 -1.58 16.09 22.29
CA LEU A 95 -2.05 14.88 21.61
C LEU A 95 -1.02 13.76 21.65
N ASP A 96 0.27 14.07 21.48
CA ASP A 96 1.35 13.08 21.54
C ASP A 96 1.44 12.45 22.94
N ARG A 97 1.30 13.25 24.01
CA ARG A 97 1.22 12.74 25.38
C ARG A 97 0.01 11.83 25.59
N LEU A 98 -1.18 12.27 25.17
CA LEU A 98 -2.39 11.45 25.27
C LEU A 98 -2.27 10.12 24.52
N LEU A 99 -1.65 10.13 23.34
CA LEU A 99 -1.40 8.93 22.55
C LEU A 99 -0.34 8.02 23.18
N ALA A 100 0.67 8.58 23.85
CA ALA A 100 1.64 7.79 24.60
C ALA A 100 0.99 7.10 25.79
N ASP A 101 0.21 7.85 26.59
CA ASP A 101 -0.50 7.32 27.76
C ASP A 101 -1.46 6.17 27.38
N GLU A 102 -2.16 6.27 26.24
CA GLU A 102 -3.05 5.20 25.77
C GLU A 102 -2.29 3.98 25.22
N ARG A 103 -1.05 4.15 24.72
CA ARG A 103 -0.21 3.03 24.25
C ARG A 103 0.39 2.23 25.40
N ASP A 104 0.62 2.88 26.53
CA ASP A 104 1.17 2.26 27.73
C ASP A 104 0.09 1.64 28.63
N ARG A 105 -1.18 1.69 28.20
CA ARG A 105 -2.32 1.13 28.92
C ARG A 105 -2.38 -0.41 28.72
N PRO A 106 -2.51 -1.20 29.80
CA PRO A 106 -2.49 -2.67 29.75
C PRO A 106 -3.74 -3.28 29.11
#